data_AF-A0A553FW20-F1
#
_entry.id   AF-A0A553FW20-F1
#
_cell.length_a   1.000
_cell.length_b   1.000
_cell.length_c   1.000
_cell.angle_alpha   90.00
_cell.angle_beta   90.00
_cell.angle_gamma   90.00
#
_symmetry.space_group_name_H-M   'P 1'
#
loop_
_entity.id
_entity.type
_entity.pdbx_description
1 polymer ?
#
loop_
_entity_poly.entity_id
_entity_poly.type
_entity_poly.pdbx_seq_one_letter_code
_entity_poly.pdbx_strand_id
1 'polypeptide(L)' 'MKQITLNIPDSKYQFFMELIHQLGFDKAEEIDIPDGHKAIVRERIKNSNPEELIPWQEARKQLRFKKT' A
#
# COMPACT_ATOMS: atom_id res chain seq x y z
N MET A 1 10.90 19.99 -18.63
CA MET A 1 9.62 19.26 -18.41
C MET A 1 8.47 20.16 -18.83
N LYS A 2 7.34 19.61 -19.30
CA LYS A 2 6.17 20.39 -19.73
C LYS A 2 4.99 20.04 -18.81
N GLN A 3 4.32 21.05 -18.27
CA GLN A 3 3.13 20.89 -17.43
C GLN A 3 1.90 21.25 -18.25
N ILE A 4 0.85 20.45 -18.13
CA ILE A 4 -0.44 20.64 -18.83
C ILE A 4 -1.53 20.65 -17.76
N THR A 5 -2.39 21.68 -17.80
CA THR A 5 -3.60 21.77 -16.97
C THR A 5 -4.80 21.51 -17.86
N LEU A 6 -5.64 20.54 -17.51
CA LEU A 6 -6.81 20.14 -18.29
C LEU A 6 -8.08 20.22 -17.43
N ASN A 7 -9.13 20.85 -17.96
CA ASN A 7 -10.45 20.82 -17.36
C ASN A 7 -11.24 19.66 -17.96
N ILE A 8 -11.64 18.70 -17.12
CA ILE A 8 -12.32 17.48 -17.55
C ILE A 8 -13.77 17.55 -17.07
N PRO A 9 -14.77 17.31 -17.94
CA PRO A 9 -16.15 17.16 -17.50
C PRO A 9 -16.29 15.97 -16.53
N ASP A 10 -17.06 16.13 -15.44
CA ASP A 10 -17.23 15.12 -14.39
C ASP A 10 -17.61 13.73 -14.95
N SER A 11 -18.45 13.69 -15.98
CA SER A 11 -18.88 12.46 -16.65
C SER A 11 -17.74 11.66 -17.29
N LYS A 12 -16.60 12.29 -17.55
CA LYS A 12 -15.41 11.70 -18.18
C LYS A 12 -14.24 11.55 -17.20
N TYR A 13 -14.37 12.02 -15.97
CA TYR A 13 -13.30 11.98 -14.97
C TYR A 13 -12.83 10.55 -14.69
N GLN A 14 -13.76 9.63 -14.44
CA GLN A 14 -13.45 8.24 -14.13
C GLN A 14 -12.66 7.56 -15.25
N PHE A 15 -13.13 7.70 -16.49
CA PHE A 15 -12.45 7.17 -17.67
C PHE A 15 -11.04 7.75 -17.84
N PHE A 16 -10.88 9.05 -17.60
CA PHE A 16 -9.58 9.71 -17.70
C PHE A 16 -8.60 9.19 -16.63
N MET A 17 -9.05 9.04 -15.38
CA MET A 17 -8.22 8.49 -14.30
C MET A 17 -7.77 7.06 -14.60
N GLU A 18 -8.67 6.21 -15.12
CA GLU A 18 -8.32 4.84 -15.52
C GLU A 18 -7.27 4.82 -16.64
N LEU A 19 -7.40 5.72 -17.63
CA LEU A 19 -6.42 5.84 -18.71
C LEU A 19 -5.05 6.30 -18.19
N ILE A 20 -5.02 7.31 -17.32
CA ILE A 20 -3.78 7.82 -16.69
C ILE A 20 -3.12 6.72 -15.86
N HIS A 21 -3.92 5.91 -15.15
CA HIS A 21 -3.45 4.75 -14.39
C HIS A 21 -2.84 3.66 -15.30
N GLN A 22 -3.51 3.32 -16.39
CA GLN A 22 -2.99 2.35 -17.37
C GLN A 22 -1.70 2.80 -18.05
N LEU A 23 -1.55 4.11 -18.25
CA LEU A 23 -0.36 4.71 -18.86
C LEU A 23 0.80 4.90 -17.85
N GLY A 24 0.58 4.61 -16.57
CA GLY A 24 1.59 4.77 -15.51
C GLY A 24 1.96 6.23 -15.25
N PHE A 25 1.07 7.15 -15.59
CA PHE A 25 1.22 8.58 -15.30
C PHE A 25 0.74 8.94 -13.90
N ASP A 26 -0.06 8.07 -13.29
CA ASP A 26 -0.28 8.08 -11.86
C ASP A 26 1.06 7.77 -11.18
N LYS A 27 1.69 8.82 -10.67
CA LYS A 27 2.50 8.63 -9.48
C LYS A 27 1.48 8.23 -8.41
N ALA A 28 1.26 6.92 -8.22
CA ALA A 28 0.80 6.43 -6.93
C ALA A 28 1.61 7.23 -5.92
N GLU A 29 0.94 8.01 -5.06
CA GLU A 29 1.65 8.78 -4.04
C GLU A 29 2.66 7.83 -3.43
N GLU A 30 3.95 8.04 -3.71
CA GLU A 30 4.99 7.28 -3.07
C GLU A 30 4.81 7.67 -1.62
N ILE A 31 4.16 6.80 -0.85
CA ILE A 31 4.08 6.93 0.59
C ILE A 31 5.54 6.95 1.00
N ASP A 32 6.06 8.14 1.27
CA ASP A 32 7.44 8.33 1.68
C ASP A 32 7.56 7.74 3.08
N ILE A 33 7.82 6.44 3.14
CA ILE A 33 8.06 5.74 4.38
C ILE A 33 9.47 6.18 4.82
N PRO A 34 9.62 6.83 5.97
CA PRO A 34 10.94 7.24 6.46
C PRO A 34 11.87 6.04 6.57
N ASP A 35 13.15 6.23 6.22
CA ASP A 35 14.11 5.13 6.16
C ASP A 35 14.31 4.41 7.50
N GLY A 36 14.12 5.12 8.62
CA GLY A 36 14.11 4.51 9.96
C GLY A 36 13.04 3.44 10.12
N HIS A 37 11.83 3.65 9.59
CA HIS A 37 10.77 2.65 9.63
C HIS A 37 11.09 1.46 8.71
N LYS A 38 11.70 1.71 7.54
CA LYS A 38 12.16 0.64 6.64
C LYS A 38 13.22 -0.24 7.32
N ALA A 39 14.16 0.37 8.04
CA ALA A 39 15.22 -0.35 8.76
C ALA A 39 14.63 -1.29 9.82
N ILE A 40 13.69 -0.82 10.64
CA ILE A 40 13.03 -1.62 11.68
C ILE A 40 12.33 -2.85 11.06
N VAL A 41 11.60 -2.65 9.96
CA VAL A 41 10.89 -3.76 9.28
C VAL A 41 11.89 -4.77 8.71
N ARG A 42 12.97 -4.29 8.09
CA ARG A 42 14.03 -5.17 7.55
C ARG A 42 14.71 -5.99 8.65
N GLU A 43 14.99 -5.39 9.81
CA GLU A 43 15.56 -6.13 10.95
C GLU A 43 14.61 -7.20 11.46
N ARG A 44 13.31 -6.91 11.55
CA ARG A 44 12.29 -7.91 11.96
C ARG A 44 12.21 -9.08 10.98
N ILE A 45 12.25 -8.80 9.68
CA ILE A 45 12.26 -9.85 8.64
C ILE A 45 13.53 -10.68 8.76
N LYS A 46 14.70 -10.06 8.96
CA LYS A 46 15.96 -10.78 9.11
C LYS A 46 15.97 -11.71 10.33
N ASN A 47 15.35 -11.28 11.43
CA ASN A 47 15.29 -12.02 12.68
C ASN A 47 14.05 -12.92 12.81
N SER A 48 13.17 -12.95 11.82
CA SER A 48 11.97 -13.81 11.87
C SER A 48 12.36 -15.26 11.60
N ASN A 49 11.88 -16.17 12.45
CA ASN A 49 12.04 -17.61 12.25
C ASN A 49 10.91 -18.14 11.35
N PRO A 50 11.19 -18.67 10.14
CA PRO A 50 10.16 -19.18 9.24
C PRO A 50 9.34 -20.34 9.82
N GLU A 51 9.92 -21.13 10.73
CA GLU A 51 9.26 -22.30 11.33
C GLU A 51 8.18 -21.91 12.35
N GLU A 52 8.22 -20.68 12.86
CA GLU A 52 7.23 -20.14 13.80
C GLU A 52 6.05 -19.45 13.08
N LEU A 53 6.12 -19.34 11.75
CA LEU A 53 5.06 -18.73 10.96
C LEU A 53 3.88 -19.69 10.85
N ILE A 54 2.74 -19.28 11.40
CA ILE A 54 1.48 -20.02 11.30
C ILE A 54 0.52 -19.32 10.32
N PRO A 55 -0.36 -20.07 9.65
CA PRO A 55 -1.41 -19.48 8.84
C PRO A 55 -2.27 -18.51 9.65
N TRP A 56 -2.74 -17.44 9.00
CA TRP A 56 -3.56 -16.42 9.64
C TRP A 56 -4.81 -16.98 10.34
N GLN A 57 -5.43 -18.02 9.77
CA GLN A 57 -6.61 -18.66 10.35
C GLN A 57 -6.30 -19.28 11.74
N GLU A 58 -5.13 -19.88 11.91
CA GLU A 58 -4.64 -20.43 13.18
C GLU A 58 -4.25 -19.31 14.16
N ALA A 59 -3.54 -18.28 13.68
CA ALA A 59 -3.17 -17.13 14.51
C ALA A 59 -4.41 -16.42 15.08
N ARG A 60 -5.42 -16.21 14.24
CA ARG A 60 -6.66 -15.50 14.61
C ARG A 60 -7.41 -16.19 15.77
N LYS A 61 -7.36 -17.52 15.85
CA LYS A 61 -8.00 -18.28 16.95
C LYS A 61 -7.35 -18.00 18.31
N GLN A 62 -6.08 -17.59 18.33
CA GLN A 62 -5.32 -17.31 19.56
C GLN A 62 -5.55 -15.89 20.07
N LEU A 63 -6.02 -14.99 19.22
CA LEU A 63 -6.29 -13.60 19.58
C LEU A 63 -7.61 -13.49 20.35
N ARG A 64 -7.56 -12.87 21.53
CA ARG A 64 -8.76 -12.52 22.30
C ARG A 64 -9.17 -11.09 21.96
N PHE A 65 -10.34 -10.96 21.35
CA PHE A 65 -10.92 -9.65 21.09
C PHE A 65 -11.68 -9.16 22.33
N LYS A 66 -11.48 -7.89 22.69
CA LYS A 66 -12.28 -7.26 23.75
C LYS A 66 -13.73 -7.25 23.28
N LYS A 67 -14.65 -7.75 24.11
CA LYS A 67 -16.09 -7.60 23.84
C LYS A 67 -16.42 -6.10 23.93
N THR A 68 -16.94 -5.56 22.84
CA THR A 68 -17.49 -4.21 22.75
C THR A 68 -18.72 -4.09 23.63
#